data_AF-A0A7J8XGJ6-F1
#
_entry.id   AF-A0A7J8XGJ6-F1
#
_cell.length_a   1.000
_cell.length_b   1.000
_cell.length_c   1.000
_cell.angle_alpha   90.00
_cell.angle_beta   90.00
_cell.angle_gamma   90.00
#
_symmetry.space_group_name_H-M   'P 1'
#
loop_
_entity.id
_entity.type
_entity.pdbx_description
1 polymer ?
#
loop_
_entity_poly.entity_id
_entity_poly.type
_entity_poly.pdbx_seq_one_letter_code
_entity_poly.pdbx_strand_id
1 'polypeptide(L)'
;LASQPIIQGIPLGQARSSEIHHESVEFPFNCSNLVNYPSVFEPKESSTNGTCPDYFRWIHQDLKQWKSTGITEDMIERGKPSADFRLVIVNGTAYVERYRMSYQTRDVFTIWGILQLLRLYPEKVPDLDLLFFCGDDTVIKKRNYKGRYAALAPPVFHYCGEKAALDIVFPDWTFWGWGEVNIKPWEKTLRAIKKGNERIKWEKREPYAYWKGNPLVSRDRRLSFMKCNLSAKHDWNVRLYKQDWGQEIQGGFKHSKLEDQCTHSMTLMIQPKYHDFFSRSMVPMQHFWPIRRKNRCKHLKFAVEWGNNHPHMAEAIGKAGSKFIEEALTMRNVYDYMFHLLNQYSKLLKFKPTIPPNAQKLCSETTEQGLWKEFMVQSMVKSPSDKPPCALPPPFEPQAIQASLDAKENKTRQTKTWETEYWKKN
;
A
#
# COMPACT_ATOMS: atom_id res chain seq x y z
N LEU A 1 75.66 -21.37 -1.28
CA LEU A 1 74.82 -20.58 -0.35
C LEU A 1 74.34 -19.34 -1.09
N ALA A 2 73.02 -19.15 -1.12
CA ALA A 2 72.26 -18.04 -1.69
C ALA A 2 72.31 -17.85 -3.23
N SER A 3 71.16 -18.07 -3.86
CA SER A 3 70.80 -17.45 -5.13
C SER A 3 69.28 -17.26 -5.18
N GLN A 4 68.83 -16.00 -5.17
CA GLN A 4 67.59 -15.62 -5.87
C GLN A 4 67.89 -15.59 -7.38
N PRO A 5 66.89 -15.82 -8.24
CA PRO A 5 66.28 -14.67 -8.91
C PRO A 5 64.76 -14.78 -9.17
N ILE A 6 64.23 -13.69 -9.72
CA ILE A 6 62.84 -13.24 -9.87
C ILE A 6 62.29 -13.56 -11.28
N ILE A 7 61.04 -14.10 -11.30
CA ILE A 7 59.94 -14.05 -12.31
C ILE A 7 60.18 -14.62 -13.74
N GLN A 8 59.37 -15.62 -14.14
CA GLN A 8 58.36 -15.54 -15.25
C GLN A 8 57.75 -16.92 -15.61
N GLY A 9 56.42 -17.04 -15.46
CA GLY A 9 55.52 -17.60 -16.49
C GLY A 9 55.11 -19.09 -16.48
N ILE A 10 53.79 -19.31 -16.66
CA ILE A 10 53.05 -20.43 -17.33
C ILE A 10 51.85 -20.93 -16.47
N PRO A 11 50.66 -21.17 -17.08
CA PRO A 11 49.35 -20.79 -16.54
C PRO A 11 48.55 -21.96 -15.95
N LEU A 12 47.67 -21.66 -15.00
CA LEU A 12 46.70 -22.62 -14.45
C LEU A 12 45.29 -22.32 -14.97
N GLY A 13 44.84 -23.22 -15.85
CA GLY A 13 43.48 -23.70 -16.10
C GLY A 13 42.29 -22.76 -15.86
N GLN A 14 41.61 -22.41 -16.96
CA GLN A 14 40.22 -21.95 -16.93
C GLN A 14 39.32 -23.02 -16.29
N ALA A 15 38.80 -22.74 -15.10
CA ALA A 15 37.57 -23.37 -14.64
C ALA A 15 36.40 -22.67 -15.35
N ARG A 16 35.80 -23.34 -16.34
CA ARG A 16 34.53 -22.92 -16.95
C ARG A 16 33.44 -22.98 -15.88
N SER A 17 33.02 -21.84 -15.35
CA SER A 17 31.70 -21.71 -14.76
C SER A 17 30.70 -21.80 -15.91
N SER A 18 29.95 -22.90 -15.98
CA SER A 18 28.77 -22.97 -16.83
C SER A 18 27.73 -22.01 -16.29
N GLU A 19 27.72 -20.77 -16.78
CA GLU A 19 26.57 -19.88 -16.64
C GLU A 19 25.41 -20.51 -17.42
N ILE A 20 24.48 -21.11 -16.67
CA ILE A 20 23.20 -21.52 -17.22
C ILE A 20 22.44 -20.21 -17.47
N HIS A 21 22.40 -19.78 -18.72
CA HIS A 21 21.45 -18.77 -19.19
C HIS A 21 20.03 -19.32 -18.97
N HIS A 22 19.38 -18.87 -17.90
CA HIS A 22 17.94 -19.05 -17.78
C HIS A 22 17.26 -18.05 -18.72
N GLU A 23 16.67 -18.56 -19.80
CA GLU A 23 15.75 -17.78 -20.63
C GLU A 23 14.62 -17.26 -19.74
N SER A 24 14.57 -15.94 -19.54
CA SER A 24 13.42 -15.29 -18.94
C SER A 24 12.25 -15.43 -19.90
N VAL A 25 11.35 -16.36 -19.63
CA VAL A 25 10.12 -16.52 -20.40
C VAL A 25 9.27 -15.27 -20.18
N GLU A 26 9.21 -14.41 -21.19
CA GLU A 26 8.32 -13.25 -21.19
C GLU A 26 6.88 -13.71 -21.41
N PHE A 27 5.97 -13.29 -20.54
CA PHE A 27 4.55 -13.55 -20.73
C PHE A 27 4.00 -12.77 -21.93
N PRO A 28 3.49 -13.44 -22.98
CA PRO A 28 2.84 -12.72 -24.06
C PRO A 28 1.59 -12.02 -23.55
N PHE A 29 1.32 -10.86 -24.13
CA PHE A 29 0.16 -10.04 -23.75
C PHE A 29 -1.17 -10.71 -24.14
N ASN A 30 -1.16 -11.62 -25.10
CA ASN A 30 -2.33 -12.08 -25.85
C ASN A 30 -2.79 -13.49 -25.41
N CYS A 31 -4.07 -13.62 -25.05
CA CYS A 31 -4.74 -14.85 -24.67
C CYS A 31 -5.15 -15.73 -25.87
N SER A 32 -5.03 -15.22 -27.10
CA SER A 32 -5.32 -15.98 -28.32
C SER A 32 -4.30 -17.09 -28.59
N ASN A 33 -3.13 -17.03 -27.93
CA ASN A 33 -2.16 -18.10 -27.93
C ASN A 33 -2.23 -18.81 -26.57
N LEU A 34 -2.70 -20.06 -26.57
CA LEU A 34 -2.50 -21.00 -25.48
C LEU A 34 -1.00 -21.23 -25.33
N VAL A 35 -0.29 -20.32 -24.66
CA VAL A 35 1.06 -20.60 -24.23
C VAL A 35 0.93 -21.55 -23.05
N ASN A 36 1.31 -22.81 -23.28
CA ASN A 36 1.64 -23.72 -22.20
C ASN A 36 2.74 -23.04 -21.39
N TYR A 37 2.35 -22.41 -20.29
CA TYR A 37 3.29 -21.88 -19.32
C TYR A 37 4.12 -23.05 -18.82
N PRO A 38 5.45 -22.92 -18.68
CA PRO A 38 6.24 -23.94 -18.05
C PRO A 38 5.67 -24.18 -16.66
N SER A 39 5.02 -25.33 -16.47
CA SER A 39 4.68 -25.80 -15.14
C SER A 39 6.01 -26.19 -14.50
N VAL A 40 6.15 -25.84 -13.23
CA VAL A 40 7.27 -26.24 -12.37
C VAL A 40 8.58 -25.50 -12.65
N PHE A 41 8.76 -24.37 -11.96
CA PHE A 41 10.08 -24.07 -11.39
C PHE A 41 10.04 -24.44 -9.90
N GLU A 42 10.71 -25.53 -9.56
CA GLU A 42 11.05 -25.86 -8.17
C GLU A 42 12.09 -24.85 -7.67
N PRO A 43 11.78 -24.02 -6.66
CA PRO A 43 12.77 -23.12 -6.09
C PRO A 43 13.91 -23.95 -5.52
N LYS A 44 15.17 -23.62 -5.84
CA LYS A 44 16.31 -24.14 -5.07
C LYS A 44 16.09 -23.74 -3.61
N GLU A 45 15.82 -24.72 -2.75
CA GLU A 45 15.50 -24.60 -1.31
C GLU A 45 16.59 -23.88 -0.46
N SER A 46 17.67 -23.40 -1.07
CA SER A 46 18.83 -22.84 -0.34
C SER A 46 18.80 -21.33 -0.09
N SER A 47 17.75 -20.59 -0.48
CA SER A 47 17.62 -19.20 -0.02
C SER A 47 16.64 -19.14 1.15
N THR A 48 17.18 -18.94 2.36
CA THR A 48 16.38 -18.58 3.53
C THR A 48 15.64 -17.30 3.21
N ASN A 49 14.35 -17.40 2.87
CA ASN A 49 13.52 -16.25 2.60
C ASN A 49 13.47 -15.36 3.85
N GLY A 50 13.77 -14.07 3.68
CA GLY A 50 13.61 -13.09 4.76
C GLY A 50 12.17 -13.09 5.29
N THR A 51 12.01 -12.77 6.56
CA THR A 51 10.69 -12.55 7.16
C THR A 51 10.01 -11.36 6.49
N CYS A 52 8.71 -11.46 6.21
CA CYS A 52 7.94 -10.34 5.68
C CYS A 52 7.94 -9.16 6.67
N PRO A 53 7.78 -7.91 6.19
CA PRO A 53 7.61 -6.75 7.05
C PRO A 53 6.54 -6.94 8.14
N ASP A 54 6.77 -6.36 9.33
CA ASP A 54 5.90 -6.54 10.50
C ASP A 54 4.42 -6.18 10.26
N TYR A 55 4.12 -5.28 9.31
CA TYR A 55 2.73 -4.95 8.99
C TYR A 55 1.92 -6.12 8.40
N PHE A 56 2.58 -7.18 7.89
CA PHE A 56 1.90 -8.38 7.41
C PHE A 56 1.17 -9.11 8.54
N ARG A 57 1.60 -8.94 9.79
CA ARG A 57 0.93 -9.52 10.96
C ARG A 57 -0.51 -9.03 11.11
N TRP A 58 -0.85 -7.88 10.54
CA TRP A 58 -2.21 -7.37 10.55
C TRP A 58 -3.21 -8.19 9.73
N ILE A 59 -2.74 -9.01 8.78
CA ILE A 59 -3.58 -9.97 8.03
C ILE A 59 -4.38 -10.84 9.00
N HIS A 60 -3.72 -11.36 10.04
CA HIS A 60 -4.35 -12.19 11.07
C HIS A 60 -5.46 -11.45 11.82
N GLN A 61 -5.28 -10.16 12.05
CA GLN A 61 -6.24 -9.32 12.76
C GLN A 61 -7.44 -8.95 11.87
N ASP A 62 -7.22 -8.73 10.58
CA ASP A 62 -8.27 -8.42 9.62
C ASP A 62 -9.15 -9.65 9.36
N LEU A 63 -8.55 -10.84 9.30
CA LEU A 63 -9.27 -12.11 9.11
C LEU A 63 -9.85 -12.70 10.41
N LYS A 64 -9.57 -12.09 11.58
CA LYS A 64 -9.93 -12.63 12.90
C LYS A 64 -11.42 -12.93 13.05
N GLN A 65 -12.28 -12.14 12.42
CA GLN A 65 -13.74 -12.27 12.50
C GLN A 65 -14.23 -13.66 12.07
N TRP A 66 -13.57 -14.27 11.09
CA TRP A 66 -13.97 -15.53 10.48
C TRP A 66 -13.16 -16.73 10.96
N LYS A 67 -12.19 -16.52 11.86
CA LYS A 67 -11.24 -17.57 12.26
C LYS A 67 -11.92 -18.79 12.88
N SER A 68 -12.96 -18.59 13.68
CA SER A 68 -13.67 -19.69 14.37
C SER A 68 -14.83 -20.27 13.57
N THR A 69 -15.52 -19.46 12.78
CA THR A 69 -16.74 -19.87 12.05
C THR A 69 -16.44 -20.33 10.63
N GLY A 70 -15.32 -19.89 10.05
CA GLY A 70 -15.11 -19.92 8.62
C GLY A 70 -15.99 -18.92 7.87
N ILE A 71 -15.90 -19.00 6.54
CA ILE A 71 -16.65 -18.23 5.56
C ILE A 71 -17.49 -19.21 4.75
N THR A 72 -18.81 -19.06 4.81
CA THR A 72 -19.75 -19.88 4.02
C THR A 72 -20.10 -19.20 2.71
N GLU A 73 -20.56 -19.98 1.73
CA GLU A 73 -21.05 -19.45 0.44
C GLU A 73 -22.20 -18.46 0.64
N ASP A 74 -23.09 -18.75 1.59
CA ASP A 74 -24.20 -17.88 1.98
C ASP A 74 -23.73 -16.52 2.57
N MET A 75 -22.54 -16.44 3.18
CA MET A 75 -21.93 -15.16 3.56
C MET A 75 -21.44 -14.36 2.35
N ILE A 76 -20.96 -15.03 1.30
CA ILE A 76 -20.61 -14.39 0.02
C ILE A 76 -21.87 -13.86 -0.65
N GLU A 77 -22.92 -14.68 -0.79
CA GLU A 77 -24.16 -14.26 -1.45
C GLU A 77 -24.83 -13.09 -0.74
N ARG A 78 -24.87 -13.07 0.60
CA ARG A 78 -25.35 -11.92 1.37
C ARG A 78 -24.48 -10.67 1.25
N GLY A 79 -23.20 -10.84 0.93
CA GLY A 79 -22.24 -9.75 0.80
C GLY A 79 -22.35 -8.97 -0.51
N LYS A 80 -22.94 -9.56 -1.55
CA LYS A 80 -23.03 -8.97 -2.91
C LYS A 80 -23.55 -7.53 -2.94
N PRO A 81 -24.61 -7.13 -2.20
CA PRO A 81 -25.08 -5.74 -2.19
C PRO A 81 -24.05 -4.73 -1.67
N SER A 82 -23.06 -5.20 -0.89
CA SER A 82 -21.98 -4.38 -0.35
C SER A 82 -20.76 -4.30 -1.26
N ALA A 83 -20.72 -5.05 -2.37
CA ALA A 83 -19.60 -5.13 -3.29
C ALA A 83 -19.89 -4.45 -4.64
N ASP A 84 -18.85 -3.94 -5.28
CA ASP A 84 -18.89 -3.46 -6.67
C ASP A 84 -18.70 -4.62 -7.67
N PHE A 85 -17.85 -5.59 -7.32
CA PHE A 85 -17.64 -6.80 -8.10
C PHE A 85 -17.28 -8.00 -7.22
N ARG A 86 -17.55 -9.20 -7.74
CA ARG A 86 -17.05 -10.48 -7.24
C ARG A 86 -15.96 -10.98 -8.17
N LEU A 87 -14.83 -11.40 -7.60
CA LEU A 87 -13.73 -12.02 -8.32
C LEU A 87 -13.55 -13.44 -7.80
N VAL A 88 -13.53 -14.40 -8.72
CA VAL A 88 -13.32 -15.81 -8.41
C VAL A 88 -12.06 -16.29 -9.11
N ILE A 89 -11.23 -17.04 -8.39
CA ILE A 89 -10.07 -17.74 -8.96
C ILE A 89 -10.36 -19.24 -8.87
N VAL A 90 -10.32 -19.93 -10.00
CA VAL A 90 -10.47 -21.39 -10.08
C VAL A 90 -9.36 -21.93 -10.97
N ASN A 91 -8.57 -22.87 -10.45
CA ASN A 91 -7.45 -23.50 -11.16
C ASN A 91 -6.50 -22.44 -11.78
N GLY A 92 -6.13 -21.42 -11.00
CA GLY A 92 -5.24 -20.34 -11.43
C GLY A 92 -5.84 -19.35 -12.44
N THR A 93 -7.10 -19.51 -12.85
CA THR A 93 -7.79 -18.60 -13.77
C THR A 93 -8.74 -17.68 -13.01
N ALA A 94 -8.66 -16.38 -13.27
CA ALA A 94 -9.53 -15.38 -12.66
C ALA A 94 -10.78 -15.10 -13.51
N TYR A 95 -11.91 -14.90 -12.84
CA TYR A 95 -13.21 -14.56 -13.40
C TYR A 95 -13.81 -13.40 -12.61
N VAL A 96 -14.54 -12.50 -13.26
CA VAL A 96 -15.18 -11.35 -12.60
C VAL A 96 -16.65 -11.25 -12.95
N GLU A 97 -17.48 -11.08 -11.93
CA GLU A 97 -18.88 -10.67 -12.05
C GLU A 97 -19.02 -9.26 -11.47
N ARG A 98 -19.42 -8.29 -12.29
CA ARG A 98 -19.60 -6.90 -11.85
C ARG A 98 -21.05 -6.66 -11.43
N TYR A 99 -21.24 -6.11 -10.23
CA TYR A 99 -22.56 -5.81 -9.68
C TYR A 99 -22.99 -4.36 -9.90
N ARG A 100 -22.04 -3.44 -9.86
CA ARG A 100 -22.27 -2.01 -10.10
C ARG A 100 -21.02 -1.35 -10.68
N MET A 101 -21.21 -0.17 -11.27
CA MET A 101 -20.09 0.63 -11.76
C MET A 101 -19.26 1.12 -10.58
N SER A 102 -17.95 0.84 -10.63
CA SER A 102 -17.00 1.44 -9.69
C SER A 102 -16.74 2.90 -10.04
N TYR A 103 -16.34 3.68 -9.04
CA TYR A 103 -15.88 5.03 -9.28
C TYR A 103 -14.61 4.98 -10.12
N GLN A 104 -14.64 5.50 -11.35
CA GLN A 104 -13.47 5.53 -12.25
C GLN A 104 -12.89 4.11 -12.47
N THR A 105 -11.64 3.99 -12.90
CA THR A 105 -10.96 2.70 -13.19
C THR A 105 -10.41 1.98 -11.95
N ARG A 106 -11.03 2.20 -10.78
CA ARG A 106 -10.58 1.59 -9.52
C ARG A 106 -10.71 0.07 -9.53
N ASP A 107 -11.81 -0.47 -10.05
CA ASP A 107 -11.97 -1.91 -10.22
C ASP A 107 -10.98 -2.46 -11.26
N VAL A 108 -10.82 -1.77 -12.39
CA VAL A 108 -9.92 -2.18 -13.48
C VAL A 108 -8.49 -2.40 -12.96
N PHE A 109 -7.93 -1.44 -12.23
CA PHE A 109 -6.55 -1.56 -11.71
C PHE A 109 -6.45 -2.51 -10.50
N THR A 110 -7.51 -2.65 -9.70
CA THR A 110 -7.55 -3.67 -8.63
C THR A 110 -7.50 -5.08 -9.23
N ILE A 111 -8.32 -5.32 -10.27
CA ILE A 111 -8.33 -6.58 -11.03
C ILE A 111 -6.99 -6.80 -11.72
N TRP A 112 -6.41 -5.76 -12.35
CA TRP A 112 -5.09 -5.84 -12.97
C TRP A 112 -4.01 -6.28 -11.99
N GLY A 113 -4.05 -5.76 -10.76
CA GLY A 113 -3.12 -6.15 -9.71
C GLY A 113 -3.22 -7.64 -9.33
N ILE A 114 -4.43 -8.18 -9.28
CA ILE A 114 -4.64 -9.62 -9.05
C ILE A 114 -4.13 -10.45 -10.23
N LEU A 115 -4.33 -10.00 -11.48
CA LEU A 115 -3.73 -10.66 -12.65
C LEU A 115 -2.20 -10.64 -12.60
N GLN A 116 -1.60 -9.55 -12.12
CA GLN A 116 -0.15 -9.48 -11.92
C GLN A 116 0.33 -10.41 -10.81
N LEU A 117 -0.45 -10.57 -9.73
CA LEU A 117 -0.16 -11.55 -8.68
C LEU A 117 -0.15 -12.98 -9.24
N LEU A 118 -1.15 -13.34 -10.07
CA LEU A 118 -1.23 -14.65 -10.72
C LEU A 118 -0.06 -14.90 -11.67
N ARG A 119 0.42 -13.86 -12.37
CA ARG A 119 1.63 -13.94 -13.21
C ARG A 119 2.90 -14.10 -12.39
N LEU A 120 3.00 -13.43 -11.24
CA LEU A 120 4.18 -13.49 -10.38
C LEU A 120 4.29 -14.84 -9.66
N TYR A 121 3.14 -15.41 -9.27
CA TYR A 121 3.02 -16.64 -8.51
C TYR A 121 2.07 -17.64 -9.20
N PRO A 122 2.42 -18.11 -10.41
CA PRO A 122 1.59 -19.04 -11.16
C PRO A 122 1.36 -20.32 -10.33
N GLU A 123 0.13 -20.82 -10.35
CA GLU A 123 -0.33 -22.05 -9.66
C GLU A 123 -0.20 -22.04 -8.12
N LYS A 124 0.38 -20.99 -7.53
CA LYS A 124 0.57 -20.87 -6.07
C LYS A 124 -0.55 -20.11 -5.38
N VAL A 125 -1.36 -19.36 -6.13
CA VAL A 125 -2.55 -18.68 -5.60
C VAL A 125 -3.71 -19.70 -5.55
N PRO A 126 -4.35 -19.89 -4.38
CA PRO A 126 -5.41 -20.88 -4.23
C PRO A 126 -6.69 -20.48 -4.96
N ASP A 127 -7.63 -21.43 -5.06
CA ASP A 127 -9.01 -21.13 -5.45
C ASP A 127 -9.63 -20.16 -4.43
N LEU A 128 -10.30 -19.12 -4.92
CA LEU A 128 -10.76 -17.99 -4.11
C LEU A 128 -12.13 -17.48 -4.59
N ASP A 129 -12.90 -16.94 -3.66
CA ASP A 129 -14.15 -16.23 -3.92
C ASP A 129 -14.18 -14.93 -3.11
N LEU A 130 -14.07 -13.81 -3.81
CA LEU A 130 -13.71 -12.51 -3.24
C LEU A 130 -14.74 -11.46 -3.62
N LEU A 131 -15.22 -10.71 -2.62
CA LEU A 131 -16.06 -9.54 -2.82
C LEU A 131 -15.25 -8.28 -2.65
N PHE A 132 -15.27 -7.36 -3.61
CA PHE A 132 -14.54 -6.10 -3.54
C PHE A 132 -15.48 -4.90 -3.51
N PHE A 133 -15.19 -3.95 -2.63
CA PHE A 133 -15.79 -2.62 -2.62
C PHE A 133 -14.73 -1.59 -3.04
N CYS A 134 -15.10 -0.66 -3.94
CA CYS A 134 -14.21 0.34 -4.56
C CYS A 134 -14.55 1.79 -4.15
N GLY A 135 -15.56 1.99 -3.31
CA GLY A 135 -15.91 3.31 -2.76
C GLY A 135 -14.93 3.79 -1.70
N ASP A 136 -15.15 4.96 -1.10
CA ASP A 136 -14.22 5.59 -0.15
C ASP A 136 -14.46 5.19 1.32
N ASP A 137 -15.69 4.80 1.68
CA ASP A 137 -16.11 4.52 3.06
C ASP A 137 -16.29 3.03 3.30
N THR A 138 -15.77 2.51 4.42
CA THR A 138 -15.95 1.10 4.80
C THR A 138 -17.42 0.71 4.89
N VAL A 139 -17.77 -0.51 4.50
CA VAL A 139 -19.17 -0.96 4.34
C VAL A 139 -19.61 -1.97 5.39
N ILE A 140 -18.71 -2.81 5.93
CA ILE A 140 -19.08 -3.87 6.87
C ILE A 140 -18.93 -3.38 8.31
N LYS A 141 -19.94 -2.69 8.83
CA LYS A 141 -19.87 -2.08 10.17
C LYS A 141 -19.96 -3.12 11.29
N LYS A 142 -18.95 -3.15 12.18
CA LYS A 142 -18.88 -4.06 13.35
C LYS A 142 -20.13 -4.07 14.21
N ARG A 143 -20.80 -2.91 14.35
CA ARG A 143 -22.01 -2.78 15.16
C ARG A 143 -23.16 -3.68 14.69
N ASN A 144 -23.18 -4.06 13.41
CA ASN A 144 -24.23 -4.89 12.81
C ASN A 144 -23.97 -6.40 12.99
N TYR A 145 -22.75 -6.79 13.35
CA TYR A 145 -22.32 -8.19 13.41
C TYR A 145 -21.82 -8.55 14.81
N LYS A 146 -22.70 -8.40 15.80
CA LYS A 146 -22.45 -8.74 17.21
C LYS A 146 -23.43 -9.81 17.71
N GLY A 147 -23.04 -10.50 18.79
CA GLY A 147 -23.86 -11.56 19.39
C GLY A 147 -24.18 -12.65 18.37
N ARG A 148 -25.47 -13.02 18.26
CA ARG A 148 -25.94 -14.04 17.31
C ARG A 148 -25.62 -13.76 15.84
N TYR A 149 -25.38 -12.50 15.47
CA TYR A 149 -25.07 -12.10 14.09
C TYR A 149 -23.58 -12.07 13.77
N ALA A 150 -22.70 -12.34 14.74
CA ALA A 150 -21.25 -12.28 14.53
C ALA A 150 -20.77 -13.27 13.45
N ALA A 151 -21.38 -14.45 13.37
CA ALA A 151 -21.06 -15.48 12.39
C ALA A 151 -21.58 -15.17 10.97
N LEU A 152 -22.31 -14.07 10.76
CA LEU A 152 -22.95 -13.73 9.48
C LEU A 152 -22.25 -12.59 8.72
N ALA A 153 -21.14 -12.05 9.24
CA ALA A 153 -20.44 -10.94 8.61
C ALA A 153 -19.90 -11.33 7.23
N PRO A 154 -20.29 -10.66 6.13
CA PRO A 154 -19.75 -10.96 4.81
C PRO A 154 -18.28 -10.49 4.72
N PRO A 155 -17.38 -11.28 4.11
CA PRO A 155 -16.01 -10.87 3.90
C PRO A 155 -15.89 -9.98 2.66
N VAL A 156 -15.84 -8.66 2.87
CA VAL A 156 -15.67 -7.69 1.79
C VAL A 156 -14.28 -7.07 1.86
N PHE A 157 -13.54 -7.15 0.77
CA PHE A 157 -12.25 -6.51 0.58
C PHE A 157 -12.42 -5.04 0.24
N HIS A 158 -11.58 -4.20 0.86
CA HIS A 158 -11.62 -2.76 0.69
C HIS A 158 -10.22 -2.19 0.83
N TYR A 159 -9.95 -1.06 0.18
CA TYR A 159 -8.61 -0.46 0.21
C TYR A 159 -8.22 0.15 1.56
N CYS A 160 -9.21 0.45 2.42
CA CYS A 160 -8.96 0.96 3.76
C CYS A 160 -9.86 0.31 4.83
N GLY A 161 -9.38 0.27 6.06
CA GLY A 161 -10.12 -0.20 7.23
C GLY A 161 -10.37 0.93 8.23
N GLU A 162 -11.26 0.70 9.19
CA GLU A 162 -11.41 1.53 10.38
C GLU A 162 -11.72 0.69 11.62
N LYS A 163 -11.50 1.25 12.81
CA LYS A 163 -11.75 0.53 14.08
C LYS A 163 -13.17 -0.03 14.15
N ALA A 164 -14.15 0.67 13.58
CA ALA A 164 -15.58 0.34 13.61
C ALA A 164 -16.05 -0.57 12.46
N ALA A 165 -15.16 -1.07 11.60
CA ALA A 165 -15.49 -1.88 10.43
C ALA A 165 -14.75 -3.22 10.41
N LEU A 166 -15.27 -4.16 9.63
CA LEU A 166 -14.78 -5.52 9.42
C LEU A 166 -14.22 -5.73 8.00
N ASP A 167 -14.27 -4.71 7.15
CA ASP A 167 -13.70 -4.76 5.80
C ASP A 167 -12.25 -5.26 5.83
N ILE A 168 -11.93 -6.17 4.90
CA ILE A 168 -10.61 -6.80 4.78
C ILE A 168 -9.71 -5.86 3.99
N VAL A 169 -8.65 -5.36 4.62
CA VAL A 169 -7.80 -4.33 4.02
C VAL A 169 -6.90 -4.92 2.93
N PHE A 170 -7.04 -4.41 1.71
CA PHE A 170 -6.30 -4.83 0.52
C PHE A 170 -5.49 -3.65 -0.07
N PRO A 171 -4.33 -3.88 -0.73
CA PRO A 171 -3.61 -2.81 -1.43
C PRO A 171 -4.48 -2.14 -2.50
N ASP A 172 -4.46 -0.82 -2.56
CA ASP A 172 -5.32 -0.07 -3.47
C ASP A 172 -4.85 -0.14 -4.95
N TRP A 173 -5.73 0.26 -5.86
CA TRP A 173 -5.44 0.26 -7.31
C TRP A 173 -4.23 1.13 -7.71
N THR A 174 -3.89 2.15 -6.91
CA THR A 174 -2.84 3.13 -7.25
C THR A 174 -1.45 2.53 -7.25
N PHE A 175 -1.25 1.34 -6.66
CA PHE A 175 0.00 0.58 -6.80
C PHE A 175 0.33 0.25 -8.26
N TRP A 176 -0.70 0.02 -9.08
CA TRP A 176 -0.56 -0.26 -10.51
C TRP A 176 -0.87 0.95 -11.39
N GLY A 177 -1.58 1.94 -10.86
CA GLY A 177 -1.80 3.23 -11.51
C GLY A 177 -3.22 3.76 -11.30
N TRP A 178 -3.42 5.03 -11.66
CA TRP A 178 -4.73 5.67 -11.71
C TRP A 178 -4.71 6.80 -12.74
N GLY A 179 -5.19 6.51 -13.96
CA GLY A 179 -5.06 7.38 -15.13
C GLY A 179 -5.79 8.72 -14.99
N GLU A 180 -6.96 8.71 -14.36
CA GLU A 180 -7.86 9.85 -14.19
C GLU A 180 -7.23 11.00 -13.41
N VAL A 181 -6.30 10.68 -12.52
CA VAL A 181 -5.55 11.66 -11.72
C VAL A 181 -4.03 11.59 -11.97
N ASN A 182 -3.63 10.92 -13.05
CA ASN A 182 -2.24 10.75 -13.48
C ASN A 182 -1.30 10.23 -12.38
N ILE A 183 -1.79 9.32 -11.53
CA ILE A 183 -0.95 8.62 -10.55
C ILE A 183 -0.31 7.44 -11.26
N LYS A 184 1.01 7.53 -11.44
CA LYS A 184 1.82 6.49 -12.08
C LYS A 184 1.92 5.25 -11.19
N PRO A 185 2.22 4.08 -11.79
CA PRO A 185 2.54 2.86 -11.04
C PRO A 185 3.56 3.13 -9.94
N TRP A 186 3.37 2.47 -8.79
CA TRP A 186 4.10 2.79 -7.57
C TRP A 186 5.62 2.69 -7.71
N GLU A 187 6.15 1.72 -8.47
CA GLU A 187 7.60 1.62 -8.70
C GLU A 187 8.17 2.83 -9.48
N LYS A 188 7.39 3.43 -10.38
CA LYS A 188 7.78 4.66 -11.10
C LYS A 188 7.67 5.86 -10.17
N THR A 189 6.59 5.94 -9.41
CA THR A 189 6.34 7.00 -8.42
C THR A 189 7.41 7.02 -7.33
N LEU A 190 7.74 5.88 -6.72
CA LEU A 190 8.77 5.75 -5.70
C LEU A 190 10.14 6.17 -6.24
N ARG A 191 10.52 5.74 -7.45
CA ARG A 191 11.76 6.17 -8.11
C ARG A 191 11.81 7.68 -8.34
N ALA A 192 10.69 8.29 -8.76
CA ALA A 192 10.62 9.73 -8.95
C ALA A 192 10.77 10.48 -7.62
N ILE A 193 10.10 10.02 -6.55
CA ILE A 193 10.19 10.59 -5.21
C ILE A 193 11.63 10.49 -4.68
N LYS A 194 12.30 9.34 -4.83
CA LYS A 194 13.71 9.17 -4.42
C LYS A 194 14.63 10.20 -5.11
N LYS A 195 14.49 10.35 -6.44
CA LYS A 195 15.22 11.38 -7.20
C LYS A 195 14.86 12.80 -6.76
N GLY A 196 13.58 13.05 -6.46
CA GLY A 196 13.12 14.33 -5.93
C GLY A 196 13.76 14.68 -4.59
N ASN A 197 13.89 13.69 -3.71
CA ASN A 197 14.48 13.81 -2.38
C ASN A 197 15.97 14.17 -2.41
N GLU A 198 16.69 13.80 -3.47
CA GLU A 198 18.10 14.11 -3.69
C GLU A 198 18.34 15.54 -4.21
N ARG A 199 17.31 16.23 -4.74
CA ARG A 199 17.45 17.56 -5.35
C ARG A 199 17.83 18.63 -4.34
N ILE A 200 17.34 18.53 -3.10
CA ILE A 200 17.54 19.53 -2.05
C ILE A 200 17.95 18.85 -0.75
N LYS A 201 19.13 19.24 -0.25
CA LYS A 201 19.64 18.82 1.07
C LYS A 201 18.69 19.25 2.18
N TRP A 202 18.59 18.45 3.24
CA TRP A 202 17.62 18.65 4.32
C TRP A 202 17.67 20.07 4.91
N GLU A 203 18.87 20.60 5.14
CA GLU A 203 19.12 21.89 5.78
C GLU A 203 18.66 23.08 4.92
N LYS A 204 18.40 22.85 3.62
CA LYS A 204 17.93 23.84 2.66
C LYS A 204 16.43 23.73 2.36
N ARG A 205 15.73 22.83 3.04
CA ARG A 205 14.29 22.62 2.83
C ARG A 205 13.48 23.73 3.49
N GLU A 206 12.29 23.95 2.95
CA GLU A 206 11.40 25.02 3.40
C GLU A 206 10.96 24.82 4.86
N PRO A 207 11.11 25.84 5.73
CA PRO A 207 10.87 25.73 7.17
C PRO A 207 9.39 25.95 7.55
N TYR A 208 8.45 25.59 6.67
CA TYR A 208 7.01 25.74 6.89
C TYR A 208 6.24 24.46 6.59
N ALA A 209 5.09 24.28 7.23
CA ALA A 209 4.18 23.19 6.89
C ALA A 209 3.52 23.48 5.54
N TYR A 210 3.54 22.50 4.65
CA TYR A 210 2.93 22.60 3.33
C TYR A 210 1.87 21.52 3.14
N TRP A 211 0.75 21.92 2.53
CA TRP A 211 -0.21 20.98 1.96
C TRP A 211 -0.82 21.56 0.69
N LYS A 212 -0.89 20.74 -0.36
CA LYS A 212 -1.65 21.03 -1.58
C LYS A 212 -2.57 19.84 -1.85
N GLY A 213 -3.85 20.12 -2.09
CA GLY A 213 -4.82 19.07 -2.40
C GLY A 213 -6.23 19.61 -2.57
N ASN A 214 -7.15 18.74 -2.98
CA ASN A 214 -8.54 19.13 -3.17
C ASN A 214 -9.27 19.17 -1.81
N PRO A 215 -9.70 20.35 -1.31
CA PRO A 215 -10.39 20.45 -0.04
C PRO A 215 -11.85 19.99 -0.12
N LEU A 216 -12.43 19.87 -1.32
CA LEU A 216 -13.85 19.57 -1.52
C LEU A 216 -14.19 18.09 -1.25
N VAL A 217 -13.20 17.20 -1.28
CA VAL A 217 -13.38 15.75 -1.03
C VAL A 217 -13.72 15.42 0.43
N SER A 218 -13.67 16.39 1.34
CA SER A 218 -14.06 16.18 2.74
C SER A 218 -14.58 17.46 3.37
N ARG A 219 -15.75 17.39 4.02
CA ARG A 219 -16.32 18.51 4.78
C ARG A 219 -15.35 19.03 5.86
N ASP A 220 -14.63 18.13 6.52
CA ASP A 220 -13.61 18.47 7.53
C ASP A 220 -12.45 19.25 6.93
N ARG A 221 -11.99 18.87 5.73
CA ARG A 221 -10.95 19.62 5.00
C ARG A 221 -11.47 21.01 4.61
N ARG A 222 -12.60 21.07 3.91
CA ARG A 222 -13.22 22.30 3.39
C ARG A 222 -13.54 23.34 4.46
N LEU A 223 -14.18 22.91 5.56
CA LEU A 223 -14.73 23.85 6.55
C LEU A 223 -13.81 24.12 7.75
N SER A 224 -12.83 23.24 8.01
CA SER A 224 -12.00 23.34 9.21
C SER A 224 -10.50 23.39 8.89
N PHE A 225 -9.97 22.46 8.11
CA PHE A 225 -8.53 22.41 7.84
C PHE A 225 -8.03 23.63 7.07
N MET A 226 -8.75 24.06 6.03
CA MET A 226 -8.36 25.22 5.23
C MET A 226 -8.33 26.53 6.03
N LYS A 227 -8.99 26.61 7.19
CA LYS A 227 -8.95 27.77 8.09
C LYS A 227 -7.61 27.92 8.84
N CYS A 228 -6.73 26.92 8.78
CA CYS A 228 -5.40 27.03 9.37
C CYS A 228 -4.44 27.88 8.53
N ASN A 229 -4.79 28.20 7.29
CA ASN A 229 -4.04 29.16 6.47
C ASN A 229 -4.47 30.58 6.87
N LEU A 230 -3.75 31.15 7.84
CA LEU A 230 -4.05 32.45 8.44
C LEU A 230 -3.55 33.61 7.56
N SER A 231 -3.98 34.84 7.88
CA SER A 231 -3.57 36.04 7.14
C SER A 231 -2.09 36.38 7.38
N ALA A 232 -1.50 37.18 6.50
CA ALA A 232 -0.10 37.64 6.61
C ALA A 232 0.21 38.36 7.93
N LYS A 233 -0.80 38.90 8.63
CA LYS A 233 -0.65 39.54 9.94
C LYS A 233 -0.51 38.53 11.10
N HIS A 234 -0.91 37.27 10.90
CA HIS A 234 -0.84 36.19 11.88
C HIS A 234 -0.27 34.94 11.21
N ASP A 235 0.99 35.00 10.78
CA ASP A 235 1.61 33.91 10.05
C ASP A 235 2.06 32.78 11.00
N TRP A 236 1.49 31.59 10.82
CA TRP A 236 1.87 30.37 11.57
C TRP A 236 2.83 29.49 10.78
N ASN A 237 3.37 29.95 9.65
CA ASN A 237 4.20 29.16 8.74
C ASN A 237 3.48 27.86 8.33
N VAL A 238 2.18 27.97 8.05
CA VAL A 238 1.35 26.90 7.52
C VAL A 238 0.78 27.35 6.17
N ARG A 239 1.16 26.67 5.09
CA ARG A 239 0.78 26.98 3.71
C ARG A 239 -0.15 25.90 3.19
N LEU A 240 -1.44 26.23 3.04
CA LEU A 240 -2.46 25.32 2.52
C LEU A 240 -2.98 25.82 1.18
N TYR A 241 -2.76 25.03 0.12
CA TYR A 241 -3.13 25.37 -1.24
C TYR A 241 -4.29 24.50 -1.72
N LYS A 242 -5.34 25.15 -2.25
CA LYS A 242 -6.41 24.44 -2.96
C LYS A 242 -5.83 23.93 -4.27
N GLN A 243 -5.92 22.63 -4.47
CA GLN A 243 -5.72 22.02 -5.78
C GLN A 243 -7.08 21.89 -6.47
N ASP A 244 -7.24 22.59 -7.59
CA ASP A 244 -8.44 22.50 -8.41
C ASP A 244 -8.31 21.33 -9.38
N TRP A 245 -9.08 20.26 -9.16
CA TRP A 245 -8.99 19.08 -10.00
C TRP A 245 -9.40 19.34 -11.45
N GLY A 246 -10.33 20.26 -11.73
CA GLY A 246 -10.71 20.59 -13.10
C GLY A 246 -9.54 21.17 -13.88
N GLN A 247 -8.81 22.12 -13.27
CA GLN A 247 -7.62 22.71 -13.86
C GLN A 247 -6.46 21.71 -13.96
N GLU A 248 -6.24 20.89 -12.94
CA GLU A 248 -5.17 19.90 -12.96
C GLU A 248 -5.42 18.80 -14.00
N ILE A 249 -6.67 18.39 -14.22
CA ILE A 249 -7.03 17.47 -15.31
C ILE A 249 -6.67 18.09 -16.67
N GLN A 250 -7.06 19.35 -16.92
CA GLN A 250 -6.72 20.06 -18.16
C GLN A 250 -5.20 20.24 -18.33
N GLY A 251 -4.48 20.46 -17.23
CA GLY A 251 -3.02 20.60 -17.21
C GLY A 251 -2.25 19.28 -17.16
N GLY A 252 -2.93 18.13 -17.16
CA GLY A 252 -2.31 16.79 -17.05
C GLY A 252 -1.54 16.58 -15.74
N PHE A 253 -1.95 17.23 -14.65
CA PHE A 253 -1.34 17.16 -13.31
C PHE A 253 0.14 17.56 -13.26
N LYS A 254 0.62 18.34 -14.24
CA LYS A 254 2.04 18.77 -14.31
C LYS A 254 2.53 19.50 -13.06
N HIS A 255 1.62 20.16 -12.33
CA HIS A 255 1.91 20.92 -11.11
C HIS A 255 1.55 20.16 -9.82
N SER A 256 1.26 18.87 -9.91
CA SER A 256 0.81 18.03 -8.79
C SER A 256 1.65 16.78 -8.61
N LYS A 257 2.86 16.78 -9.17
CA LYS A 257 3.83 15.70 -9.01
C LYS A 257 4.29 15.59 -7.56
N LEU A 258 4.36 14.37 -7.05
CA LEU A 258 4.76 14.12 -5.67
C LEU A 258 6.26 14.41 -5.45
N GLU A 259 7.10 14.14 -6.44
CA GLU A 259 8.54 14.39 -6.38
C GLU A 259 8.90 15.88 -6.29
N ASP A 260 7.99 16.77 -6.67
CA ASP A 260 8.19 18.21 -6.56
C ASP A 260 7.90 18.72 -5.14
N GLN A 261 7.31 17.88 -4.28
CA GLN A 261 7.05 18.19 -2.87
C GLN A 261 8.26 17.91 -1.97
N CYS A 262 9.31 17.27 -2.49
CA CYS A 262 10.53 16.91 -1.77
C CYS A 262 11.39 18.11 -1.31
N THR A 263 10.92 19.34 -1.54
CA THR A 263 11.49 20.58 -1.00
C THR A 263 11.10 20.84 0.46
N HIS A 264 10.23 20.02 1.04
CA HIS A 264 9.75 20.11 2.43
C HIS A 264 10.29 18.95 3.30
N SER A 265 10.24 19.16 4.61
CA SER A 265 10.94 18.35 5.62
C SER A 265 10.18 17.07 6.04
N MET A 266 9.81 16.93 7.32
CA MET A 266 9.18 15.72 7.85
C MET A 266 7.67 15.67 7.57
N THR A 267 7.10 14.47 7.46
CA THR A 267 5.65 14.29 7.32
C THR A 267 4.90 14.65 8.59
N LEU A 268 3.92 15.56 8.49
CA LEU A 268 2.94 15.83 9.53
C LEU A 268 1.66 15.03 9.24
N MET A 269 1.31 14.07 10.09
CA MET A 269 0.14 13.19 9.87
C MET A 269 -1.02 13.60 10.76
N ILE A 270 -2.09 14.12 10.16
CA ILE A 270 -3.35 14.32 10.88
C ILE A 270 -3.94 12.97 11.23
N GLN A 271 -4.25 12.77 12.52
CA GLN A 271 -4.75 11.53 13.09
C GLN A 271 -5.82 10.90 12.17
N PRO A 272 -5.47 9.80 11.49
CA PRO A 272 -6.32 9.27 10.44
C PRO A 272 -7.50 8.51 11.07
N LYS A 273 -8.65 8.57 10.41
CA LYS A 273 -9.82 7.74 10.77
C LYS A 273 -9.66 6.34 10.17
N TYR A 274 -9.19 6.31 8.93
CA TYR A 274 -8.97 5.10 8.14
C TYR A 274 -7.50 4.69 8.18
N HIS A 275 -7.23 3.43 7.91
CA HIS A 275 -5.87 2.93 7.70
C HIS A 275 -5.84 2.02 6.48
N ASP A 276 -4.74 2.09 5.73
CA ASP A 276 -4.40 1.09 4.72
C ASP A 276 -3.66 -0.10 5.37
N PHE A 277 -3.18 -1.02 4.54
CA PHE A 277 -2.57 -2.27 5.01
C PHE A 277 -1.23 -2.08 5.74
N PHE A 278 -0.48 -1.01 5.49
CA PHE A 278 0.87 -0.80 6.03
C PHE A 278 0.94 0.29 7.11
N SER A 279 0.11 1.33 7.01
CA SER A 279 0.13 2.53 7.85
C SER A 279 -0.08 2.23 9.34
N ARG A 280 -0.77 1.14 9.67
CA ARG A 280 -0.93 0.65 11.05
C ARG A 280 0.40 0.32 11.73
N SER A 281 1.47 0.07 10.99
CA SER A 281 2.81 -0.15 11.55
C SER A 281 3.67 1.12 11.59
N MET A 282 3.20 2.25 11.05
CA MET A 282 3.90 3.51 11.21
C MET A 282 3.76 4.05 12.64
N VAL A 283 4.82 4.65 13.18
CA VAL A 283 4.90 5.06 14.59
C VAL A 283 5.07 6.59 14.69
N PRO A 284 4.23 7.29 15.48
CA PRO A 284 4.39 8.72 15.74
C PRO A 284 5.76 9.04 16.34
N MET A 285 6.32 10.20 16.00
CA MET A 285 7.67 10.67 16.37
C MET A 285 8.82 9.72 15.99
N GLN A 286 8.56 8.75 15.13
CA GLN A 286 9.58 7.90 14.53
C GLN A 286 9.49 7.97 13.00
N HIS A 287 8.29 7.81 12.43
CA HIS A 287 8.09 7.89 10.98
C HIS A 287 7.39 9.18 10.53
N PHE A 288 6.71 9.86 11.44
CA PHE A 288 5.97 11.09 11.17
C PHE A 288 5.69 11.85 12.47
N TRP A 289 5.34 13.14 12.36
CA TRP A 289 4.86 13.94 13.49
C TRP A 289 3.32 13.92 13.58
N PRO A 290 2.71 13.52 14.73
CA PRO A 290 1.26 13.40 14.85
C PRO A 290 0.57 14.76 15.02
N ILE A 291 -0.50 15.00 14.25
CA ILE A 291 -1.38 16.16 14.38
C ILE A 291 -2.78 15.71 14.78
N ARG A 292 -3.34 16.27 15.86
CA ARG A 292 -4.68 15.89 16.32
C ARG A 292 -5.76 16.58 15.49
N ARG A 293 -6.94 15.94 15.34
CA ARG A 293 -8.04 16.51 14.55
C ARG A 293 -8.68 17.74 15.21
N LYS A 294 -8.86 17.68 16.54
CA LYS A 294 -9.36 18.80 17.35
C LYS A 294 -8.24 19.84 17.50
N ASN A 295 -8.56 21.12 17.36
CA ASN A 295 -7.60 22.24 17.47
C ASN A 295 -6.38 22.15 16.52
N ARG A 296 -6.52 21.46 15.37
CA ARG A 296 -5.40 21.14 14.47
C ARG A 296 -4.53 22.31 14.03
N CYS A 297 -5.09 23.51 13.89
CA CYS A 297 -4.29 24.67 13.48
C CYS A 297 -3.24 25.04 14.53
N LYS A 298 -3.59 24.96 15.82
CA LYS A 298 -2.63 25.15 16.92
C LYS A 298 -1.56 24.06 16.94
N HIS A 299 -1.98 22.81 16.74
CA HIS A 299 -1.08 21.67 16.62
C HIS A 299 -0.09 21.83 15.44
N LEU A 300 -0.55 22.36 14.31
CA LEU A 300 0.30 22.61 13.14
C LEU A 300 1.31 23.73 13.41
N LYS A 301 0.87 24.85 13.98
CA LYS A 301 1.78 25.94 14.38
C LYS A 301 2.88 25.41 15.30
N PHE A 302 2.49 24.69 16.35
CA PHE A 302 3.44 24.09 17.28
C PHE A 302 4.40 23.10 16.60
N ALA A 303 3.90 22.25 15.70
CA ALA A 303 4.72 21.30 14.96
C ALA A 303 5.78 21.99 14.08
N VAL A 304 5.42 23.09 13.42
CA VAL A 304 6.35 23.89 12.60
C VAL A 304 7.43 24.50 13.46
N GLU A 305 7.06 25.19 14.54
CA GLU A 305 8.03 25.79 15.46
C GLU A 305 8.93 24.76 16.13
N TRP A 306 8.37 23.63 16.57
CA TRP A 306 9.14 22.53 17.13
C TRP A 306 10.13 21.97 16.11
N GLY A 307 9.71 21.72 14.88
CA GLY A 307 10.56 21.17 13.83
C GLY A 307 11.73 22.09 13.49
N ASN A 308 11.48 23.41 13.43
CA ASN A 308 12.51 24.41 13.15
C ASN A 308 13.50 24.58 14.31
N ASN A 309 13.04 24.40 15.56
CA ASN A 309 13.89 24.48 16.75
C ASN A 309 14.63 23.16 17.06
N HIS A 310 14.28 22.05 16.40
CA HIS A 310 14.89 20.73 16.59
C HIS A 310 15.25 20.07 15.25
N PRO A 311 16.07 20.72 14.41
CA PRO A 311 16.30 20.29 13.02
C PRO A 311 16.83 18.86 12.90
N HIS A 312 17.74 18.43 13.78
CA HIS A 312 18.27 17.07 13.78
C HIS A 312 17.22 16.01 14.12
N MET A 313 16.29 16.31 15.04
CA MET A 313 15.21 15.37 15.38
C MET A 313 14.17 15.32 14.26
N ALA A 314 13.83 16.47 13.67
CA ALA A 314 12.94 16.53 12.52
C ALA A 314 13.51 15.74 11.33
N GLU A 315 14.82 15.85 11.09
CA GLU A 315 15.54 15.09 10.06
C GLU A 315 15.48 13.59 10.33
N ALA A 316 15.74 13.17 11.57
CA ALA A 316 15.67 11.76 11.95
C ALA A 316 14.27 11.17 11.70
N ILE A 317 13.21 11.89 12.08
CA ILE A 317 11.82 11.48 11.82
C ILE A 317 11.54 11.38 10.32
N GLY A 318 11.96 12.39 9.54
CA GLY A 318 11.79 12.43 8.09
C GLY A 318 12.49 11.26 7.40
N LYS A 319 13.78 11.06 7.69
CA LYS A 319 14.60 9.97 7.14
C LYS A 319 14.05 8.60 7.51
N ALA A 320 13.62 8.39 8.75
CA ALA A 320 13.05 7.12 9.18
C ALA A 320 11.68 6.84 8.50
N GLY A 321 10.85 7.86 8.28
CA GLY A 321 9.63 7.75 7.48
C GLY A 321 9.91 7.36 6.03
N SER A 322 10.85 8.05 5.36
CA SER A 322 11.28 7.72 4.00
C SER A 322 11.82 6.29 3.92
N LYS A 323 12.71 5.90 4.84
CA LYS A 323 13.29 4.55 4.88
C LYS A 323 12.22 3.47 4.99
N PHE A 324 11.23 3.66 5.86
CA PHE A 324 10.11 2.73 6.00
C PHE A 324 9.37 2.53 4.66
N ILE A 325 9.04 3.62 3.96
CA ILE A 325 8.33 3.54 2.68
C ILE A 325 9.20 2.91 1.58
N GLU A 326 10.48 3.28 1.51
CA GLU A 326 11.40 2.78 0.49
C GLU A 326 11.71 1.28 0.63
N GLU A 327 11.87 0.79 1.87
CA GLU A 327 12.26 -0.60 2.14
C GLU A 327 11.05 -1.51 2.33
N ALA A 328 10.04 -1.04 3.08
CA ALA A 328 8.92 -1.89 3.46
C ALA A 328 7.81 -1.89 2.41
N LEU A 329 7.62 -0.82 1.64
CA LEU A 329 6.52 -0.69 0.67
C LEU A 329 6.99 -0.89 -0.77
N THR A 330 7.82 -1.89 -1.05
CA THR A 330 8.21 -2.23 -2.43
C THR A 330 7.09 -2.98 -3.16
N MET A 331 7.06 -2.97 -4.51
CA MET A 331 6.09 -3.79 -5.25
C MET A 331 6.20 -5.28 -4.94
N ARG A 332 7.41 -5.77 -4.61
CA ARG A 332 7.58 -7.14 -4.10
C ARG A 332 6.77 -7.37 -2.83
N ASN A 333 6.91 -6.50 -1.83
CA ASN A 333 6.17 -6.63 -0.58
C ASN A 333 4.66 -6.40 -0.77
N VAL A 334 4.23 -5.61 -1.75
CA VAL A 334 2.81 -5.47 -2.10
C VAL A 334 2.25 -6.81 -2.58
N TYR A 335 2.91 -7.46 -3.54
CA TYR A 335 2.48 -8.77 -4.04
C TYR A 335 2.57 -9.86 -2.96
N ASP A 336 3.62 -9.87 -2.14
CA ASP A 336 3.76 -10.83 -1.05
C ASP A 336 2.64 -10.64 0.00
N TYR A 337 2.24 -9.39 0.28
CA TYR A 337 1.12 -9.11 1.17
C TYR A 337 -0.19 -9.64 0.59
N MET A 338 -0.46 -9.37 -0.69
CA MET A 338 -1.64 -9.91 -1.38
C MET A 338 -1.64 -11.44 -1.34
N PHE A 339 -0.51 -12.08 -1.68
CA PHE A 339 -0.35 -13.53 -1.65
C PHE A 339 -0.71 -14.11 -0.28
N HIS A 340 -0.12 -13.57 0.79
CA HIS A 340 -0.36 -14.06 2.14
C HIS A 340 -1.78 -13.79 2.61
N LEU A 341 -2.35 -12.62 2.32
CA LEU A 341 -3.72 -12.29 2.67
C LEU A 341 -4.70 -13.27 2.02
N LEU A 342 -4.57 -13.49 0.71
CA LEU A 342 -5.44 -14.39 -0.04
C LEU A 342 -5.24 -15.86 0.37
N ASN A 343 -4.00 -16.29 0.65
CA ASN A 343 -3.73 -17.65 1.13
C ASN A 343 -4.23 -17.91 2.56
N GLN A 344 -4.24 -16.90 3.43
CA GLN A 344 -4.87 -17.04 4.76
C GLN A 344 -6.40 -16.98 4.65
N TYR A 345 -6.93 -16.19 3.73
CA TYR A 345 -8.36 -16.11 3.45
C TYR A 345 -8.92 -17.43 2.91
N SER A 346 -8.25 -18.08 1.95
CA SER A 346 -8.72 -19.34 1.35
C SER A 346 -8.93 -20.45 2.39
N LYS A 347 -8.07 -20.51 3.42
CA LYS A 347 -8.17 -21.47 4.54
C LYS A 347 -9.43 -21.30 5.38
N LEU A 348 -10.10 -20.16 5.28
CA LEU A 348 -11.33 -19.86 6.00
C LEU A 348 -12.57 -20.27 5.21
N LEU A 349 -12.46 -20.47 3.89
CA LEU A 349 -13.57 -20.90 3.05
C LEU A 349 -14.05 -22.29 3.46
N LYS A 350 -15.37 -22.44 3.66
CA LYS A 350 -16.05 -23.69 4.02
C LYS A 350 -16.75 -24.35 2.82
N PHE A 351 -16.43 -23.88 1.63
CA PHE A 351 -16.97 -24.33 0.36
C PHE A 351 -15.87 -24.26 -0.69
N LYS A 352 -16.04 -25.00 -1.78
CA LYS A 352 -15.15 -24.90 -2.94
C LYS A 352 -15.65 -23.76 -3.84
N PRO A 353 -14.83 -22.74 -4.17
CA PRO A 353 -15.22 -21.70 -5.11
C PRO A 353 -15.67 -22.28 -6.45
N THR A 354 -16.75 -21.72 -6.99
CA THR A 354 -17.27 -22.07 -8.32
C THR A 354 -17.44 -20.81 -9.15
N ILE A 355 -17.44 -20.95 -10.47
CA ILE A 355 -17.56 -19.82 -11.40
C ILE A 355 -19.03 -19.35 -11.41
N PRO A 356 -19.35 -18.11 -11.02
CA PRO A 356 -20.71 -17.60 -11.07
C PRO A 356 -21.23 -17.54 -12.51
N PRO A 357 -22.54 -17.76 -12.76
CA PRO A 357 -23.09 -17.81 -14.12
C PRO A 357 -22.83 -16.57 -14.98
N ASN A 358 -22.79 -15.37 -14.38
CA ASN A 358 -22.55 -14.12 -15.10
C ASN A 358 -21.08 -13.67 -15.05
N ALA A 359 -20.18 -14.49 -14.51
CA ALA A 359 -18.77 -14.14 -14.40
C ALA A 359 -18.07 -14.27 -15.76
N GLN A 360 -17.30 -13.24 -16.11
CA GLN A 360 -16.50 -13.22 -17.32
C GLN A 360 -15.08 -13.65 -17.01
N LYS A 361 -14.51 -14.54 -17.83
CA LYS A 361 -13.10 -14.91 -17.74
C LYS A 361 -12.23 -13.68 -17.97
N LEU A 362 -11.28 -13.44 -17.08
CA LEU A 362 -10.30 -12.37 -17.23
C LEU A 362 -9.13 -12.83 -18.08
N CYS A 363 -8.80 -12.00 -19.06
CA CYS A 363 -7.64 -12.18 -19.92
C CYS A 363 -6.51 -11.23 -19.48
N SER A 364 -5.28 -11.62 -19.82
CA SER A 364 -4.09 -10.80 -19.64
C SER A 364 -4.04 -9.55 -20.53
N GLU A 365 -4.87 -9.54 -21.58
CA GLU A 365 -5.03 -8.41 -22.49
C GLU A 365 -5.81 -7.29 -21.80
N THR A 366 -5.29 -6.07 -21.92
CA THR A 366 -6.05 -4.89 -21.56
C THR A 366 -6.74 -4.31 -22.79
N THR A 367 -8.03 -4.05 -22.68
CA THR A 367 -8.80 -3.27 -23.65
C THR A 367 -8.65 -1.77 -23.44
N GLU A 368 -7.99 -1.35 -22.36
CA GLU A 368 -7.75 0.05 -22.05
C GLU A 368 -6.86 0.71 -23.11
N GLN A 369 -6.99 2.03 -23.25
CA GLN A 369 -6.26 2.83 -24.22
C GLN A 369 -5.52 3.98 -23.54
N GLY A 370 -4.67 4.68 -24.30
CA GLY A 370 -3.95 5.87 -23.83
C GLY A 370 -3.18 5.63 -22.53
N LEU A 371 -3.34 6.56 -21.58
CA LEU A 371 -2.60 6.57 -20.32
C LEU A 371 -2.88 5.35 -19.44
N TRP A 372 -4.11 4.84 -19.45
CA TRP A 372 -4.48 3.64 -18.69
C TRP A 372 -3.69 2.41 -19.18
N LYS A 373 -3.65 2.21 -20.50
CA LYS A 373 -2.82 1.16 -21.12
C LYS A 373 -1.35 1.34 -20.78
N GLU A 374 -0.83 2.56 -20.85
CA GLU A 374 0.56 2.86 -20.51
C GLU A 374 0.89 2.43 -19.07
N PHE A 375 0.05 2.76 -18.10
CA PHE A 375 0.24 2.38 -16.70
C PHE A 375 0.15 0.88 -16.47
N MET A 376 -0.78 0.20 -17.14
CA MET A 376 -0.85 -1.27 -17.09
C MET A 376 0.42 -1.90 -17.65
N VAL A 377 0.91 -1.45 -18.80
CA VAL A 377 2.17 -1.94 -19.40
C VAL A 377 3.37 -1.68 -18.48
N GLN A 378 3.44 -0.50 -17.86
CA GLN A 378 4.51 -0.11 -16.94
C GLN A 378 4.50 -0.88 -15.61
N SER A 379 3.34 -1.31 -15.14
CA SER A 379 3.16 -2.05 -13.88
C SER A 379 3.12 -3.57 -14.05
N MET A 380 3.26 -4.06 -15.28
CA MET A 380 3.14 -5.46 -15.63
C MET A 380 4.30 -6.30 -15.08
N VAL A 381 3.96 -7.43 -14.48
CA VAL A 381 4.93 -8.49 -14.13
C VAL A 381 5.39 -9.18 -15.42
N LYS A 382 6.72 -9.18 -15.65
CA LYS A 382 7.34 -9.64 -16.89
C LYS A 382 7.61 -11.14 -16.93
N SER A 383 7.88 -11.74 -15.78
CA SER A 383 8.17 -13.16 -15.61
C SER A 383 7.68 -13.65 -14.24
N PRO A 384 7.47 -14.96 -14.07
CA PRO A 384 7.25 -15.55 -12.75
C PRO A 384 8.38 -15.18 -11.79
N SER A 385 8.11 -15.23 -10.50
CA SER A 385 9.17 -15.05 -9.52
C SER A 385 9.96 -16.35 -9.28
N ASP A 386 11.28 -16.26 -9.41
CA ASP A 386 12.22 -17.33 -9.04
C ASP A 386 12.33 -17.52 -7.52
N LYS A 387 11.76 -16.61 -6.72
CA LYS A 387 11.81 -16.62 -5.26
C LYS A 387 10.42 -16.86 -4.68
N PRO A 388 10.25 -17.71 -3.66
CA PRO A 388 8.99 -17.80 -2.95
C PRO A 388 8.67 -16.45 -2.26
N PRO A 389 7.39 -16.19 -1.93
CA PRO A 389 7.03 -15.08 -1.04
C PRO A 389 7.83 -15.12 0.26
N CYS A 390 8.09 -13.96 0.85
CA CYS A 390 8.71 -13.87 2.19
C CYS A 390 7.94 -14.70 3.23
N ALA A 391 8.57 -15.05 4.36
CA ALA A 391 7.89 -15.83 5.40
C ALA A 391 6.90 -14.95 6.19
N LEU A 392 5.61 -15.32 6.20
CA LEU A 392 4.57 -14.59 6.95
C LEU A 392 4.83 -14.67 8.46
N PRO A 393 5.03 -13.55 9.15
CA PRO A 393 5.20 -13.56 10.61
C PRO A 393 3.94 -14.05 11.34
N PRO A 394 4.10 -14.64 12.55
CA PRO A 394 2.98 -15.08 13.38
C PRO A 394 2.08 -13.89 13.78
N PRO A 395 0.83 -14.13 14.19
CA PRO A 395 -0.04 -13.07 14.69
C PRO A 395 0.60 -12.30 15.85
N PHE A 396 0.19 -11.06 16.05
CA PHE A 396 0.51 -10.36 17.30
C PHE A 396 -0.15 -11.06 18.48
N GLU A 397 0.59 -11.24 19.56
CA GLU A 397 0.00 -11.58 20.85
C GLU A 397 -1.02 -10.49 21.23
N PRO A 398 -2.20 -10.82 21.79
CA PRO A 398 -3.21 -9.82 22.11
C PRO A 398 -2.68 -8.67 22.98
N GLN A 399 -1.79 -9.00 23.93
CA GLN A 399 -1.12 -8.01 24.79
C GLN A 399 -0.15 -7.12 23.99
N ALA A 400 0.54 -7.67 22.99
CA ALA A 400 1.45 -6.90 22.13
C ALA A 400 0.70 -5.91 21.22
N ILE A 401 -0.49 -6.26 20.72
CA ILE A 401 -1.35 -5.30 19.99
C ILE A 401 -1.70 -4.13 20.90
N GLN A 402 -2.20 -4.43 22.10
CA GLN A 402 -2.62 -3.38 23.04
C GLN A 402 -1.42 -2.51 23.46
N ALA A 403 -0.28 -3.12 23.80
CA ALA A 403 0.94 -2.39 24.14
C ALA A 403 1.44 -1.50 23.00
N SER A 404 1.37 -1.96 21.74
CA SER A 404 1.72 -1.15 20.56
C SER A 404 0.78 0.05 20.39
N LEU A 405 -0.54 -0.16 20.58
CA LEU A 405 -1.52 0.92 20.54
C LEU A 405 -1.29 1.93 21.66
N ASP A 406 -1.06 1.46 22.89
CA ASP A 406 -0.79 2.30 24.07
C ASP A 406 0.51 3.09 23.90
N ALA A 407 1.56 2.48 23.35
CA ALA A 407 2.82 3.16 23.06
C ALA A 407 2.63 4.29 22.05
N LYS A 408 1.86 4.07 20.97
CA LYS A 408 1.53 5.11 19.98
C LYS A 408 0.69 6.23 20.59
N GLU A 409 -0.27 5.88 21.46
CA GLU A 409 -1.07 6.87 22.16
C GLU A 409 -0.22 7.69 23.14
N ASN A 410 0.68 7.06 23.89
CA ASN A 410 1.60 7.72 24.81
C ASN A 410 2.51 8.70 24.07
N LYS A 411 3.08 8.32 22.93
CA LYS A 411 3.85 9.23 22.06
C LYS A 411 3.02 10.42 21.58
N THR A 412 1.76 10.19 21.22
CA THR A 412 0.83 11.26 20.82
C THR A 412 0.43 12.16 22.01
N ARG A 413 0.40 11.61 23.23
CA ARG A 413 0.14 12.35 24.46
C ARG A 413 1.34 13.21 24.87
N GLN A 414 2.56 12.73 24.63
CA GLN A 414 3.79 13.48 24.87
C GLN A 414 3.83 14.78 24.05
N THR A 415 3.52 14.73 22.75
CA THR A 415 3.46 15.95 21.92
C THR A 415 2.42 16.95 22.42
N LYS A 416 1.29 16.46 22.95
CA LYS A 416 0.26 17.31 23.59
C LYS A 416 0.79 18.01 24.85
N THR A 417 1.57 17.32 25.68
CA THR A 417 2.16 17.92 26.88
C THR A 417 3.10 19.05 26.51
N TRP A 418 4.04 18.81 25.59
CA TRP A 418 4.96 19.85 25.11
C TRP A 418 4.24 21.05 24.50
N GLU A 419 3.20 20.80 23.71
CA GLU A 419 2.38 21.87 23.15
C GLU A 419 1.63 22.66 24.24
N THR A 420 1.11 21.99 25.26
CA THR A 420 0.41 22.66 26.36
C THR A 420 1.37 23.57 27.13
N GLU A 421 2.60 23.14 27.34
CA GLU A 421 3.65 23.97 27.94
C GLU A 421 4.03 25.15 27.04
N TYR A 422 4.13 24.92 25.73
CA TYR A 422 4.38 25.96 24.74
C TYR A 422 3.33 27.09 24.80
N TRP A 423 2.03 26.74 24.80
CA TRP A 423 0.92 27.72 24.87
C TRP A 423 0.68 28.30 26.27
N LYS A 424 1.35 27.80 27.31
CA LYS A 424 1.37 28.48 28.61
C LYS A 424 2.38 29.62 28.63
N LYS A 425 3.41 29.53 27.79
CA LYS A 425 4.51 30.50 27.72
C LYS A 425 4.32 31.56 26.63
N ASN A 426 3.40 31.33 25.69
CA ASN A 426 3.09 32.19 24.53
C ASN A 426 1.57 32.30 24.40
#